data_AF-A0A1F8HSA0-F1
#
_entry.id   AF-A0A1F8HSA0-F1
#
_cell.length_a   1.000
_cell.length_b   1.000
_cell.length_c   1.000
_cell.angle_alpha   90.00
_cell.angle_beta   90.00
_cell.angle_gamma   90.00
#
_symmetry.space_group_name_H-M   'P 1'
#
loop_
_entity.id
_entity.type
_entity.pdbx_description
1 polymer ?
#
loop_
_entity_poly.entity_id
_entity_poly.type
_entity_poly.pdbx_seq_one_letter_code
_entity_poly.pdbx_strand_id
1 'polypeptide(L)'
;MGKFKQTKRILYLGGKDGERLYLNDLKFKMADGTRVRVKKTMIPGKNSKDLIARSKGRYALLGLFSRPGYRVLDFPCGSGYVADFLKEFGIKYEGKECDKITVEYAKRMYGGSNTHFSFGDLCSSKLKIKYYDTIGCIEGLEHIDKEYQEPLIAELYSALKPGGTLIISSPENTEGVSGSSKVNPYHKWELTKNDFLNLLYTKFKSEEVVIVSYKVVLSYGAQLTTCFFGICHKEYEKEK
;
A
#
# COMPACT_ATOMS: atom_id res chain seq x y z
N MET A 1 2.12 20.09 -44.83
CA MET A 1 1.41 19.99 -43.53
C MET A 1 0.94 18.56 -43.31
N GLY A 2 1.77 17.70 -42.71
CA GLY A 2 1.43 16.31 -42.45
C GLY A 2 0.54 16.18 -41.21
N LYS A 3 -0.72 15.77 -41.39
CA LYS A 3 -1.60 15.39 -40.27
C LYS A 3 -1.05 14.10 -39.65
N PHE A 4 -0.33 14.20 -38.53
CA PHE A 4 -0.02 13.04 -37.69
C PHE A 4 -1.35 12.41 -37.25
N LYS A 5 -1.68 11.24 -37.80
CA LYS A 5 -2.77 10.40 -37.29
C LYS A 5 -2.39 10.01 -35.86
N GLN A 6 -3.01 10.65 -34.86
CA GLN A 6 -2.97 10.18 -33.47
C GLN A 6 -3.53 8.75 -33.44
N THR A 7 -2.65 7.77 -33.43
CA THR A 7 -2.99 6.37 -33.19
C THR A 7 -3.60 6.27 -31.80
N LYS A 8 -4.88 5.89 -31.72
CA LYS A 8 -5.63 5.70 -30.48
C LYS A 8 -4.98 4.59 -29.66
N ARG A 9 -4.09 4.92 -28.71
CA ARG A 9 -3.50 3.95 -27.77
C ARG A 9 -4.56 3.52 -26.75
N ILE A 10 -4.83 2.22 -26.67
CA ILE A 10 -5.68 1.61 -25.63
C ILE A 10 -4.78 0.82 -24.70
N LEU A 11 -4.78 1.16 -23.41
CA LEU A 11 -4.08 0.41 -22.36
C LEU A 11 -5.05 -0.51 -21.63
N TYR A 12 -4.62 -1.74 -21.37
CA TYR A 12 -5.37 -2.74 -20.62
C TYR A 12 -4.67 -2.99 -19.29
N LEU A 13 -5.41 -2.90 -18.18
CA LEU A 13 -4.92 -3.15 -16.82
C LEU A 13 -5.81 -4.16 -16.09
N GLY A 14 -5.26 -4.80 -15.06
CA GLY A 14 -5.97 -5.79 -14.25
C GLY A 14 -6.08 -7.14 -14.94
N GLY A 15 -7.23 -7.81 -14.81
CA GLY A 15 -7.39 -9.18 -15.32
C GLY A 15 -6.52 -10.16 -14.54
N LYS A 16 -5.45 -10.72 -15.14
CA LYS A 16 -4.58 -11.70 -14.46
C LYS A 16 -3.54 -11.07 -13.51
N ASP A 17 -3.54 -9.74 -13.37
CA ASP A 17 -2.64 -9.01 -12.47
C ASP A 17 -2.95 -9.32 -11.00
N GLY A 18 -2.00 -9.96 -10.31
CA GLY A 18 -2.10 -10.28 -8.88
C GLY A 18 -1.50 -9.24 -7.94
N GLU A 19 -0.73 -8.28 -8.47
CA GLU A 19 -0.07 -7.23 -7.70
C GLU A 19 -1.03 -6.05 -7.49
N ARG A 20 -1.85 -5.75 -8.49
CA ARG A 20 -2.88 -4.70 -8.42
C ARG A 20 -4.27 -5.30 -8.48
N LEU A 21 -4.88 -5.46 -7.30
CA LEU A 21 -6.23 -5.99 -7.17
C LEU A 21 -7.28 -4.95 -7.59
N TYR A 22 -7.85 -5.08 -8.78
CA TYR A 22 -8.98 -4.26 -9.25
C TYR A 22 -10.31 -4.97 -8.99
N LEU A 23 -11.21 -4.32 -8.26
CA LEU A 23 -12.50 -4.93 -7.91
C LEU A 23 -13.58 -4.77 -8.98
N ASN A 24 -13.42 -3.80 -9.88
CA ASN A 24 -14.42 -3.43 -10.88
C ASN A 24 -13.77 -3.17 -12.25
N ASP A 25 -14.56 -3.38 -13.31
CA ASP A 25 -14.20 -2.90 -14.65
C ASP A 25 -14.36 -1.37 -14.71
N LEU A 26 -13.44 -0.68 -15.38
CA LEU A 26 -13.59 0.74 -15.67
C LEU A 26 -12.99 1.10 -17.03
N LYS A 27 -13.63 2.02 -17.74
CA LYS A 27 -13.08 2.65 -18.95
C LYS A 27 -12.97 4.14 -18.73
N PHE A 28 -11.83 4.73 -19.05
CA PHE A 28 -11.64 6.17 -18.94
C PHE A 28 -10.61 6.66 -19.95
N LYS A 29 -10.48 7.98 -20.03
CA LYS A 29 -9.52 8.66 -20.90
C LYS A 29 -8.62 9.53 -20.03
N MET A 30 -7.31 9.38 -20.19
CA MET A 30 -6.28 10.20 -19.57
C MET A 30 -6.22 11.59 -20.21
N ALA A 31 -5.61 12.55 -19.53
CA ALA A 31 -5.47 13.93 -20.03
C ALA A 31 -4.71 14.02 -21.36
N ASP A 32 -3.74 13.13 -21.59
CA ASP A 32 -2.95 13.05 -22.83
C ASP A 32 -3.70 12.43 -24.02
N GLY A 33 -4.95 12.00 -23.83
CA GLY A 33 -5.75 11.36 -24.86
C GLY A 33 -5.80 9.84 -24.79
N THR A 34 -4.93 9.20 -23.99
CA THR A 34 -4.83 7.75 -23.86
C THR A 34 -6.14 7.17 -23.34
N ARG A 35 -6.65 6.12 -23.99
CA ARG A 35 -7.85 5.39 -23.54
C ARG A 35 -7.40 4.22 -22.68
N VAL A 36 -8.00 4.06 -21.51
CA VAL A 36 -7.68 2.99 -20.57
C VAL A 36 -8.90 2.11 -20.37
N ARG A 37 -8.69 0.79 -20.39
CA ARG A 37 -9.66 -0.21 -19.99
C ARG A 37 -9.08 -1.05 -18.87
N VAL A 38 -9.55 -0.81 -17.66
CA VAL A 38 -9.28 -1.63 -16.50
C VAL A 38 -10.28 -2.78 -16.48
N LYS A 39 -9.78 -4.00 -16.26
CA LYS A 39 -10.58 -5.19 -16.04
C LYS A 39 -10.46 -5.62 -14.59
N LYS A 40 -11.58 -6.00 -14.00
CA LYS A 40 -11.62 -6.65 -12.70
C LYS A 40 -10.59 -7.79 -12.65
N THR A 41 -9.84 -7.85 -11.57
CA THR A 41 -8.83 -8.88 -11.35
C THR A 41 -9.49 -10.25 -11.18
N MET A 42 -9.02 -11.20 -11.99
CA MET A 42 -9.41 -12.59 -12.08
C MET A 42 -8.14 -13.41 -12.34
N ILE A 43 -7.62 -14.07 -11.31
CA ILE A 43 -6.41 -14.90 -11.42
C ILE A 43 -6.85 -16.36 -11.60
N PRO A 44 -6.54 -17.00 -12.75
CA PRO A 44 -6.88 -18.40 -12.98
C PRO A 44 -6.39 -19.29 -11.84
N GLY A 45 -7.25 -20.19 -11.36
CA GLY A 45 -6.93 -21.10 -10.25
C GLY A 45 -6.99 -20.49 -8.84
N LYS A 46 -7.25 -19.17 -8.70
CA LYS A 46 -7.46 -18.53 -7.38
C LYS A 46 -8.91 -18.07 -7.21
N ASN A 47 -9.44 -18.22 -6.00
CA ASN A 47 -10.75 -17.70 -5.64
C ASN A 47 -10.68 -16.19 -5.38
N SER A 48 -11.37 -15.39 -6.21
CA SER A 48 -11.39 -13.93 -6.06
C SER A 48 -11.95 -13.46 -4.72
N LYS A 49 -12.88 -14.20 -4.09
CA LYS A 49 -13.41 -13.83 -2.77
C LYS A 49 -12.34 -13.92 -1.70
N ASP A 50 -11.56 -15.00 -1.71
CA ASP A 50 -10.46 -15.20 -0.76
C ASP A 50 -9.37 -14.14 -0.96
N LEU A 51 -9.04 -13.82 -2.22
CA LEU A 51 -8.07 -12.77 -2.52
C LEU A 51 -8.51 -11.41 -1.94
N ILE A 52 -9.78 -11.05 -2.14
CA ILE A 52 -10.36 -9.82 -1.59
C ILE A 52 -10.38 -9.87 -0.07
N ALA A 53 -10.79 -10.98 0.53
CA ALA A 53 -10.86 -11.15 1.98
C ALA A 53 -9.47 -11.02 2.63
N ARG A 54 -8.46 -11.71 2.09
CA ARG A 54 -7.06 -11.58 2.52
C ARG A 54 -6.59 -10.14 2.43
N SER A 55 -6.81 -9.50 1.29
CA SER A 55 -6.43 -8.11 1.06
C SER A 55 -7.10 -7.17 2.06
N LYS A 56 -8.43 -7.25 2.24
CA LYS A 56 -9.16 -6.43 3.24
C LYS A 56 -8.73 -6.72 4.69
N GLY A 57 -8.48 -7.98 5.02
CA GLY A 57 -8.06 -8.40 6.37
C GLY A 57 -6.76 -7.72 6.82
N ARG A 58 -5.82 -7.50 5.91
CA ARG A 58 -4.56 -6.78 6.19
C ARG A 58 -4.77 -5.31 6.56
N TYR A 59 -5.80 -4.68 5.99
CA TYR A 59 -6.15 -3.29 6.29
C TYR A 59 -7.02 -3.13 7.55
N ALA A 60 -7.41 -4.23 8.21
CA ALA A 60 -8.16 -4.15 9.46
C ALA A 60 -7.37 -3.40 10.54
N LEU A 61 -6.06 -3.59 10.63
CA LEU A 61 -5.20 -2.85 11.56
C LEU A 61 -5.21 -1.34 11.26
N LEU A 62 -5.13 -0.94 9.98
CA LEU A 62 -5.23 0.47 9.61
C LEU A 62 -6.57 1.09 10.06
N GLY A 63 -7.67 0.35 9.93
CA GLY A 63 -8.98 0.74 10.45
C GLY A 63 -9.03 0.86 11.98
N LEU A 64 -8.41 -0.08 12.71
CA LEU A 64 -8.38 -0.07 14.18
C LEU A 64 -7.67 1.14 14.79
N PHE A 65 -6.72 1.74 14.06
CA PHE A 65 -6.01 2.96 14.47
C PHE A 65 -6.55 4.24 13.84
N SER A 66 -7.60 4.13 13.02
CA SER A 66 -8.29 5.27 12.41
C SER A 66 -9.41 5.80 13.31
N ARG A 67 -9.61 7.12 13.35
CA ARG A 67 -10.69 7.78 14.11
C ARG A 67 -11.32 8.91 13.29
N PRO A 68 -12.58 9.29 13.54
CA PRO A 68 -13.20 10.43 12.87
C PRO A 68 -12.31 11.68 12.92
N GLY A 69 -12.12 12.33 11.78
CA GLY A 69 -11.28 13.53 11.62
C GLY A 69 -9.79 13.27 11.43
N TYR A 70 -9.28 12.06 11.66
CA TYR A 70 -7.86 11.73 11.48
C TYR A 70 -7.43 11.84 10.02
N ARG A 71 -6.19 12.29 9.81
CA ARG A 71 -5.51 12.27 8.52
C ARG A 71 -4.81 10.93 8.37
N VAL A 72 -5.31 10.09 7.47
CA VAL A 72 -4.82 8.74 7.23
C VAL A 72 -4.17 8.67 5.86
N LEU A 73 -2.90 8.30 5.82
CA LEU A 73 -2.16 8.00 4.59
C LEU A 73 -2.19 6.50 4.33
N ASP A 74 -2.38 6.11 3.07
CA ASP A 74 -2.20 4.75 2.57
C ASP A 74 -1.21 4.78 1.40
N PHE A 75 -0.02 4.19 1.57
CA PHE A 75 1.10 4.32 0.65
C PHE A 75 1.98 3.06 0.66
N PRO A 76 1.91 2.18 -0.36
CA PRO A 76 1.12 2.30 -1.59
C PRO A 76 -0.35 1.89 -1.40
N CYS A 77 -1.28 2.69 -1.94
CA CYS A 77 -2.72 2.40 -1.82
C CYS A 77 -3.26 1.41 -2.88
N GLY A 78 -2.44 1.06 -3.87
CA GLY A 78 -2.86 0.23 -5.01
C GLY A 78 -4.08 0.82 -5.72
N SER A 79 -5.07 -0.02 -6.03
CA SER A 79 -6.29 0.42 -6.74
C SER A 79 -7.25 1.26 -5.88
N GLY A 80 -6.94 1.48 -4.60
CA GLY A 80 -7.69 2.37 -3.71
C GLY A 80 -8.97 1.79 -3.10
N TYR A 81 -9.25 0.49 -3.28
CA TYR A 81 -10.48 -0.14 -2.78
C TYR A 81 -10.65 -0.07 -1.25
N VAL A 82 -9.55 0.12 -0.51
CA VAL A 82 -9.55 0.26 0.95
C VAL A 82 -10.24 1.56 1.38
N ALA A 83 -10.14 2.62 0.58
CA ALA A 83 -10.77 3.89 0.89
C ALA A 83 -12.30 3.76 1.04
N ASP A 84 -12.92 2.86 0.27
CA ASP A 84 -14.36 2.59 0.37
C ASP A 84 -14.75 1.92 1.69
N PHE A 85 -13.85 1.12 2.26
CA PHE A 85 -14.02 0.54 3.60
C PHE A 85 -13.77 1.58 4.69
N LEU A 86 -12.72 2.41 4.54
CA LEU A 86 -12.31 3.33 5.59
C LEU A 86 -13.13 4.62 5.65
N LYS A 87 -13.84 5.00 4.58
CA LYS A 87 -14.67 6.23 4.55
C LYS A 87 -15.72 6.27 5.65
N GLU A 88 -16.22 5.10 6.06
CA GLU A 88 -17.23 4.95 7.13
C GLU A 88 -16.71 5.39 8.50
N PHE A 89 -15.38 5.46 8.69
CA PHE A 89 -14.77 5.94 9.94
C PHE A 89 -14.68 7.48 10.03
N GLY A 90 -15.16 8.23 9.02
CA GLY A 90 -15.14 9.70 9.04
C GLY A 90 -13.74 10.30 8.98
N ILE A 91 -12.78 9.59 8.40
CA ILE A 91 -11.38 10.02 8.24
C ILE A 91 -11.18 10.96 7.05
N LYS A 92 -10.02 11.63 7.02
CA LYS A 92 -9.46 12.29 5.83
C LYS A 92 -8.42 11.35 5.21
N TYR A 93 -8.82 10.60 4.21
CA TYR A 93 -7.99 9.59 3.55
C TYR A 93 -7.16 10.21 2.40
N GLU A 94 -5.87 9.90 2.38
CA GLU A 94 -4.96 10.16 1.27
C GLU A 94 -4.32 8.84 0.81
N GLY A 95 -4.56 8.44 -0.44
CA GLY A 95 -3.90 7.31 -1.08
C GLY A 95 -2.79 7.77 -2.02
N LYS A 96 -1.61 7.15 -1.94
CA LYS A 96 -0.50 7.39 -2.87
C LYS A 96 -0.13 6.11 -3.60
N GLU A 97 0.11 6.21 -4.91
CA GLU A 97 0.46 5.08 -5.77
C GLU A 97 1.41 5.55 -6.89
N CYS A 98 2.36 4.70 -7.29
CA CYS A 98 3.39 5.06 -8.26
C CYS A 98 2.91 4.89 -9.71
N ASP A 99 1.91 4.02 -9.95
CA ASP A 99 1.28 3.94 -11.26
C ASP A 99 0.20 5.01 -11.46
N LYS A 100 0.48 5.99 -12.32
CA LYS A 100 -0.42 7.11 -12.63
C LYS A 100 -1.79 6.66 -13.15
N ILE A 101 -1.86 5.52 -13.84
CA ILE A 101 -3.12 5.01 -14.38
C ILE A 101 -3.96 4.41 -13.25
N THR A 102 -3.33 3.65 -12.33
CA THR A 102 -3.95 3.14 -11.11
C THR A 102 -4.46 4.28 -10.22
N VAL A 103 -3.69 5.36 -10.07
CA VAL A 103 -4.14 6.58 -9.36
C VAL A 103 -5.41 7.14 -10.01
N GLU A 104 -5.46 7.27 -11.33
CA GLU A 104 -6.63 7.79 -12.04
C GLU A 104 -7.86 6.87 -11.91
N TYR A 105 -7.64 5.55 -11.93
CA TYR A 105 -8.69 4.58 -11.60
C TYR A 105 -9.23 4.80 -10.19
N ALA A 106 -8.34 4.89 -9.19
CA ALA A 106 -8.72 5.05 -7.79
C ALA A 106 -9.51 6.35 -7.55
N LYS A 107 -9.07 7.47 -8.15
CA LYS A 107 -9.80 8.75 -8.13
C LYS A 107 -11.23 8.62 -8.62
N ARG A 108 -11.44 7.93 -9.74
CA ARG A 108 -12.76 7.80 -10.38
C ARG A 108 -13.68 6.85 -9.62
N MET A 109 -13.12 5.79 -9.03
CA MET A 109 -13.91 4.78 -8.33
C MET A 109 -14.23 5.15 -6.89
N TYR A 110 -13.29 5.79 -6.20
CA TYR A 110 -13.33 5.95 -4.74
C TYR A 110 -13.05 7.38 -4.27
N GLY A 111 -12.77 8.32 -5.18
CA GLY A 111 -12.54 9.72 -4.82
C GLY A 111 -13.79 10.38 -4.25
N GLY A 112 -13.60 11.32 -3.32
CA GLY A 112 -14.69 12.03 -2.66
C GLY A 112 -14.20 13.23 -1.87
N SER A 113 -15.10 13.88 -1.12
CA SER A 113 -14.79 15.10 -0.35
C SER A 113 -13.65 14.91 0.67
N ASN A 114 -13.59 13.73 1.29
CA ASN A 114 -12.56 13.39 2.29
C ASN A 114 -11.57 12.32 1.80
N THR A 115 -11.63 11.94 0.52
CA THR A 115 -10.83 10.84 -0.04
C THR A 115 -10.09 11.31 -1.28
N HIS A 116 -8.76 11.39 -1.18
CA HIS A 116 -7.91 11.89 -2.25
C HIS A 116 -6.88 10.84 -2.66
N PHE A 117 -6.59 10.77 -3.95
CA PHE A 117 -5.53 9.92 -4.49
C PHE A 117 -4.52 10.76 -5.26
N SER A 118 -3.24 10.45 -5.14
CA SER A 118 -2.17 11.17 -5.82
C SER A 118 -1.03 10.24 -6.22
N PHE A 119 -0.19 10.69 -7.15
CA PHE A 119 1.05 9.98 -7.46
C PHE A 119 1.99 10.04 -6.24
N GLY A 120 2.62 8.92 -5.92
CA GLY A 120 3.70 8.83 -4.95
C GLY A 120 4.57 7.63 -5.24
N ASP A 121 5.88 7.81 -5.16
CA ASP A 121 6.87 6.75 -5.32
C ASP A 121 7.61 6.56 -4.00
N LEU A 122 7.58 5.34 -3.45
CA LEU A 122 8.20 5.02 -2.16
C LEU A 122 9.70 5.30 -2.17
N CYS A 123 10.37 5.14 -3.32
CA CYS A 123 11.81 5.38 -3.45
C CYS A 123 12.20 6.87 -3.42
N SER A 124 11.26 7.78 -3.65
CA SER A 124 11.52 9.21 -3.82
C SER A 124 10.48 10.11 -3.17
N SER A 125 9.76 9.58 -2.17
CA SER A 125 8.62 10.26 -1.57
C SER A 125 9.01 11.53 -0.81
N LYS A 126 8.09 12.50 -0.82
CA LYS A 126 8.18 13.77 -0.08
C LYS A 126 6.84 14.06 0.58
N LEU A 127 6.67 13.49 1.75
CA LEU A 127 5.50 13.60 2.59
C LEU A 127 5.56 14.90 3.41
N LYS A 128 4.39 15.35 3.85
CA LYS A 128 4.29 16.49 4.76
C LYS A 128 4.73 16.05 6.15
N ILE A 129 5.70 16.74 6.72
CA ILE A 129 6.20 16.50 8.08
C ILE A 129 5.08 16.72 9.11
N LYS A 130 5.01 15.85 10.13
CA LYS A 130 4.04 15.93 11.25
C LYS A 130 2.59 16.18 10.80
N TYR A 131 2.16 15.47 9.77
CA TYR A 131 0.87 15.74 9.12
C TYR A 131 -0.15 14.62 9.31
N TYR A 132 0.29 13.36 9.37
CA TYR A 132 -0.62 12.21 9.45
C TYR A 132 -0.77 11.71 10.89
N ASP A 133 -2.02 11.39 11.25
CA ASP A 133 -2.34 10.72 12.52
C ASP A 133 -2.08 9.21 12.40
N THR A 134 -2.32 8.65 11.22
CA THR A 134 -2.06 7.24 10.92
C THR A 134 -1.50 7.09 9.52
N ILE A 135 -0.50 6.23 9.35
CA ILE A 135 0.04 5.87 8.04
C ILE A 135 -0.02 4.36 7.88
N GLY A 136 -0.57 3.89 6.76
CA GLY A 136 -0.48 2.51 6.29
C GLY A 136 0.56 2.39 5.18
N CYS A 137 1.53 1.49 5.36
CA CYS A 137 2.47 1.05 4.34
C CYS A 137 2.36 -0.48 4.23
N ILE A 138 1.26 -0.95 3.65
CA ILE A 138 0.87 -2.37 3.68
C ILE A 138 1.21 -3.00 2.32
N GLU A 139 2.04 -4.04 2.32
CA GLU A 139 2.54 -4.75 1.13
C GLU A 139 3.18 -3.76 0.13
N GLY A 140 4.17 -3.03 0.61
CA GLY A 140 4.85 -1.97 -0.16
C GLY A 140 6.37 -2.04 -0.06
N LEU A 141 6.89 -2.35 1.14
CA LEU A 141 8.32 -2.32 1.45
C LEU A 141 9.13 -3.32 0.61
N GLU A 142 8.54 -4.46 0.28
CA GLU A 142 9.14 -5.53 -0.50
C GLU A 142 9.31 -5.18 -1.98
N HIS A 143 8.59 -4.17 -2.48
CA HIS A 143 8.59 -3.76 -3.88
C HIS A 143 9.69 -2.74 -4.22
N ILE A 144 10.46 -2.29 -3.23
CA ILE A 144 11.57 -1.34 -3.41
C ILE A 144 12.91 -2.01 -3.11
N ASP A 145 13.97 -1.50 -3.73
CA ASP A 145 15.32 -2.00 -3.51
C ASP A 145 15.77 -1.68 -2.07
N LYS A 146 16.66 -2.52 -1.52
CA LYS A 146 17.10 -2.47 -0.11
C LYS A 146 17.54 -1.06 0.32
N GLU A 147 18.27 -0.36 -0.54
CA GLU A 147 18.82 0.97 -0.26
C GLU A 147 17.75 2.05 -0.01
N TYR A 148 16.51 1.82 -0.45
CA TYR A 148 15.40 2.76 -0.24
C TYR A 148 14.55 2.44 1.00
N GLN A 149 14.71 1.26 1.61
CA GLN A 149 13.87 0.82 2.73
C GLN A 149 14.08 1.69 3.98
N GLU A 150 15.32 1.93 4.40
CA GLU A 150 15.61 2.79 5.56
C GLU A 150 15.23 4.27 5.33
N PRO A 151 15.56 4.89 4.18
CA PRO A 151 15.06 6.22 3.85
C PRO A 151 13.53 6.32 3.89
N LEU A 152 12.81 5.29 3.43
CA LEU A 152 11.35 5.26 3.52
C LEU A 152 10.88 5.26 4.99
N ILE A 153 11.47 4.44 5.88
CA ILE A 153 11.10 4.46 7.30
C ILE A 153 11.34 5.85 7.91
N ALA A 154 12.45 6.51 7.58
CA ALA A 154 12.75 7.88 8.03
C ALA A 154 11.69 8.89 7.58
N GLU A 155 11.24 8.79 6.33
CA GLU A 155 10.23 9.66 5.75
C GLU A 155 8.85 9.44 6.38
N LEU A 156 8.42 8.18 6.51
CA LEU A 156 7.15 7.82 7.16
C LEU A 156 7.13 8.28 8.63
N TYR A 157 8.23 8.07 9.36
CA TYR A 157 8.37 8.56 10.73
C TYR A 157 8.26 10.09 10.80
N SER A 158 8.92 10.81 9.90
CA SER A 158 8.88 12.28 9.86
C SER A 158 7.50 12.82 9.52
N ALA A 159 6.76 12.11 8.66
CA ALA A 159 5.41 12.46 8.26
C ALA A 159 4.36 12.23 9.35
N LEU A 160 4.60 11.32 10.30
CA LEU A 160 3.75 11.13 11.47
C LEU A 160 3.78 12.34 12.40
N LYS A 161 2.60 12.74 12.87
CA LYS A 161 2.47 13.61 14.04
C LYS A 161 3.07 12.93 15.28
N PRO A 162 3.48 13.70 16.30
CA PRO A 162 3.70 13.13 17.63
C PRO A 162 2.44 12.41 18.11
N GLY A 163 2.58 11.20 18.67
CA GLY A 163 1.45 10.32 19.02
C GLY A 163 0.82 9.56 17.83
N GLY A 164 1.31 9.79 16.61
CA GLY A 164 0.82 9.11 15.41
C GLY A 164 1.25 7.64 15.34
N THR A 165 0.55 6.85 14.52
CA THR A 165 0.82 5.40 14.36
C THR A 165 1.15 5.03 12.92
N LEU A 166 2.25 4.29 12.72
CA LEU A 166 2.58 3.62 11.46
C LEU A 166 2.13 2.16 11.54
N ILE A 167 1.38 1.72 10.54
CA ILE A 167 1.05 0.31 10.28
C ILE A 167 1.79 -0.10 9.02
N ILE A 168 2.83 -0.90 9.16
CA ILE A 168 3.67 -1.33 8.04
C ILE A 168 3.74 -2.85 7.98
N SER A 169 3.66 -3.43 6.79
CA SER A 169 3.77 -4.87 6.62
C SER A 169 4.81 -5.26 5.58
N SER A 170 5.28 -6.50 5.69
CA SER A 170 6.04 -7.17 4.64
C SER A 170 5.79 -8.68 4.74
N PRO A 171 5.85 -9.42 3.61
CA PRO A 171 5.93 -10.87 3.66
C PRO A 171 7.17 -11.31 4.44
N GLU A 172 7.04 -12.42 5.16
CA GLU A 172 8.19 -13.03 5.83
C GLU A 172 9.04 -13.81 4.83
N ASN A 173 10.31 -13.43 4.67
CA ASN A 173 11.27 -14.29 4.00
C ASN A 173 11.60 -15.48 4.91
N THR A 174 11.10 -16.67 4.54
CA THR A 174 11.27 -17.90 5.31
C THR A 174 12.59 -18.63 5.05
N GLU A 175 13.43 -18.14 4.13
CA GLU A 175 14.75 -18.74 3.85
C GLU A 175 15.81 -18.37 4.92
N GLY A 176 15.44 -17.55 5.90
CA GLY A 176 16.30 -17.15 7.01
C GLY A 176 17.30 -16.04 6.66
N VAL A 177 17.28 -15.53 5.43
CA VAL A 177 18.13 -14.42 4.96
C VAL A 177 17.32 -13.47 4.11
N SER A 178 17.46 -12.16 4.37
CA SER A 178 16.79 -11.13 3.58
C SER A 178 17.38 -11.02 2.17
N GLY A 179 16.53 -10.80 1.18
CA GLY A 179 16.96 -10.73 -0.22
C GLY A 179 15.79 -10.68 -1.20
N SER A 180 16.10 -10.60 -2.49
CA SER A 180 15.09 -10.65 -3.53
C SER A 180 14.32 -11.96 -3.51
N SER A 181 13.01 -11.88 -3.77
CA SER A 181 12.16 -13.07 -3.73
C SER A 181 12.48 -14.01 -4.89
N LYS A 182 12.57 -15.32 -4.60
CA LYS A 182 12.66 -16.37 -5.62
C LYS A 182 11.28 -16.80 -6.14
N VAL A 183 10.21 -16.37 -5.46
CA VAL A 183 8.83 -16.79 -5.74
C VAL A 183 8.05 -15.69 -6.43
N ASN A 184 8.14 -14.45 -5.94
CA ASN A 184 7.48 -13.30 -6.57
C ASN A 184 8.49 -12.36 -7.24
N PRO A 185 8.58 -12.32 -8.59
CA PRO A 185 9.54 -11.45 -9.27
C PRO A 185 9.30 -9.96 -9.07
N TYR A 186 8.14 -9.55 -8.54
CA TYR A 186 7.84 -8.15 -8.20
C TYR A 186 8.34 -7.73 -6.82
N HIS A 187 8.78 -8.68 -5.99
CA HIS A 187 9.39 -8.41 -4.69
C HIS A 187 10.90 -8.26 -4.85
N LYS A 188 11.36 -7.02 -4.81
CA LYS A 188 12.77 -6.67 -4.96
C LYS A 188 13.60 -7.04 -3.73
N TRP A 189 13.03 -6.91 -2.53
CA TRP A 189 13.73 -7.23 -1.30
C TRP A 189 12.77 -7.63 -0.16
N GLU A 190 12.66 -8.94 0.12
CA GLU A 190 11.91 -9.48 1.25
C GLU A 190 12.80 -9.56 2.49
N LEU A 191 12.25 -9.18 3.64
CA LEU A 191 12.98 -9.15 4.91
C LEU A 191 12.69 -10.39 5.76
N THR A 192 13.71 -10.84 6.49
CA THR A 192 13.49 -11.69 7.67
C THR A 192 12.79 -10.87 8.76
N LYS A 193 12.15 -11.55 9.73
CA LYS A 193 11.55 -10.88 10.88
C LYS A 193 12.54 -10.00 11.66
N ASN A 194 13.77 -10.48 11.85
CA ASN A 194 14.80 -9.74 12.59
C ASN A 194 15.25 -8.50 11.82
N ASP A 195 15.46 -8.61 10.51
CA ASP A 195 15.88 -7.46 9.70
C ASP A 195 14.76 -6.41 9.58
N PHE A 196 13.51 -6.85 9.51
CA PHE A 196 12.36 -5.94 9.58
C PHE A 196 12.29 -5.19 10.91
N LEU A 197 12.48 -5.88 12.03
CA LEU A 197 12.54 -5.23 13.35
C LEU A 197 13.68 -4.23 13.43
N ASN A 198 14.90 -4.64 13.04
CA ASN A 198 16.07 -3.76 13.03
C ASN A 198 15.86 -2.52 12.17
N LEU A 199 15.20 -2.69 11.02
CA LEU A 199 14.84 -1.58 10.13
C LEU A 199 13.87 -0.60 10.82
N LEU A 200 12.84 -1.08 11.51
CA LEU A 200 11.93 -0.21 12.27
C LEU A 200 12.66 0.48 13.44
N TYR A 201 13.59 -0.21 14.09
CA TYR A 201 14.39 0.33 15.20
C TYR A 201 15.36 1.45 14.81
N THR A 202 15.56 1.70 13.52
CA THR A 202 16.31 2.87 13.05
C THR A 202 15.63 4.20 13.40
N LYS A 203 14.30 4.18 13.65
CA LYS A 203 13.51 5.38 13.97
C LYS A 203 12.60 5.25 15.18
N PHE A 204 12.13 4.04 15.47
CA PHE A 204 11.27 3.76 16.62
C PHE A 204 12.07 3.04 17.71
N LYS A 205 11.79 3.31 18.97
CA LYS A 205 12.35 2.53 20.08
C LYS A 205 11.72 1.14 20.11
N SER A 206 12.36 0.19 20.78
CA SER A 206 11.84 -1.17 20.88
C SER A 206 10.44 -1.26 21.49
N GLU A 207 10.17 -0.42 22.49
CA GLU A 207 8.89 -0.31 23.20
C GLU A 207 7.80 0.38 22.38
N GLU A 208 8.16 1.10 21.31
CA GLU A 208 7.23 1.76 20.40
C GLU A 208 6.72 0.80 19.31
N VAL A 209 7.30 -0.39 19.15
CA VAL A 209 6.99 -1.32 18.06
C VAL A 209 6.34 -2.59 18.59
N VAL A 210 5.14 -2.89 18.09
CA VAL A 210 4.47 -4.17 18.31
C VAL A 210 4.43 -4.96 17.01
N ILE A 211 4.84 -6.23 17.05
CA ILE A 211 4.76 -7.14 15.91
C ILE A 211 3.53 -8.04 16.01
N VAL A 212 2.71 -8.03 14.96
CA VAL A 212 1.59 -8.97 14.77
C VAL A 212 1.86 -9.80 13.53
N SER A 213 1.81 -11.13 13.65
CA SER A 213 1.93 -12.03 12.50
C SER A 213 0.54 -12.46 12.02
N TYR A 214 0.23 -12.16 10.77
CA TYR A 214 -1.00 -12.58 10.11
C TYR A 214 -0.71 -13.76 9.19
N LYS A 215 -1.25 -14.93 9.54
CA LYS A 215 -1.15 -16.16 8.75
C LYS A 215 -2.49 -16.43 8.08
N VAL A 216 -2.49 -16.47 6.75
CA VAL A 216 -3.70 -16.77 5.97
C VAL A 216 -3.47 -18.03 5.16
N VAL A 217 -4.44 -18.94 5.25
CA VAL A 217 -4.55 -20.11 4.37
C VAL A 217 -5.70 -19.83 3.42
N LEU A 218 -5.40 -19.74 2.12
CA LEU A 218 -6.44 -19.59 1.10
C LEU A 218 -7.11 -20.96 0.85
N SER A 219 -8.41 -20.97 0.61
CA SER A 219 -9.19 -22.21 0.52
C SER A 219 -8.87 -23.07 -0.72
N TYR A 220 -8.17 -22.51 -1.70
CA TYR A 220 -7.75 -23.19 -2.92
C TYR A 220 -6.23 -23.08 -3.13
N GLY A 221 -5.55 -24.23 -3.03
CA GLY A 221 -4.09 -24.33 -3.08
C GLY A 221 -3.46 -23.80 -1.80
N ALA A 222 -2.99 -24.71 -0.95
CA ALA A 222 -2.42 -24.49 0.39
C ALA A 222 -1.17 -23.59 0.42
N GLN A 223 -1.24 -22.40 -0.17
CA GLN A 223 -0.20 -21.40 -0.16
C GLN A 223 -0.39 -20.58 1.11
N LEU A 224 0.27 -21.04 2.17
CA LEU A 224 0.40 -20.29 3.41
C LEU A 224 1.19 -19.02 3.11
N THR A 225 0.59 -17.85 3.32
CA THR A 225 1.33 -16.59 3.33
C THR A 225 1.37 -16.07 4.77
N THR A 226 2.58 -15.90 5.30
CA THR A 226 2.81 -15.19 6.55
C THR A 226 3.25 -13.77 6.22
N CYS A 227 2.48 -12.78 6.67
CA CYS A 227 2.89 -11.38 6.68
C CYS A 227 3.03 -10.95 8.12
N PHE A 228 4.12 -10.26 8.47
CA PHE A 228 4.21 -9.55 9.73
C PHE A 228 3.79 -8.10 9.54
N PHE A 229 3.22 -7.54 10.60
CA PHE A 229 2.84 -6.16 10.73
C PHE A 229 3.62 -5.54 11.87
N GLY A 230 4.31 -4.44 11.59
CA GLY A 230 4.79 -3.50 12.60
C GLY A 230 3.70 -2.47 12.87
N ILE A 231 3.27 -2.41 14.13
CA ILE A 231 2.46 -1.32 14.66
C ILE A 231 3.43 -0.44 15.45
N CYS A 232 3.82 0.69 14.87
CA CYS A 232 4.82 1.58 15.44
C CYS A 232 4.16 2.87 15.95
N HIS A 233 4.28 3.15 17.23
CA HIS A 233 3.74 4.35 17.87
C HIS A 233 4.84 5.40 18.00
N LYS A 234 4.67 6.55 17.36
CA LYS A 234 5.60 7.67 17.55
C LYS A 234 5.31 8.36 18.87
N GLU A 235 6.29 8.45 19.76
CA GLU A 235 6.15 9.18 21.01
C GLU A 235 5.62 10.62 20.83
N TYR A 236 4.89 11.08 21.84
CA TYR A 236 4.53 12.48 21.94
C TYR A 236 5.79 13.32 22.17
N GLU A 237 5.87 14.49 21.53
CA GLU A 237 6.90 15.44 21.88
C GLU A 237 6.66 15.87 23.33
N LYS A 238 7.69 15.74 24.17
CA LYS A 238 7.63 16.29 25.52
C LYS A 238 7.43 17.80 25.37
N GLU A 239 6.34 18.32 25.95
CA GLU A 239 6.15 19.77 26.09
C GLU A 239 7.41 20.31 26.79
N LYS A 240 8.06 21.28 26.15
CA LYS A 240 9.23 21.98 26.70
C LYS A 240 8.80 23.11 27.61
#